data_AF-A0A7Y5RKH3-F1
#
_entry.id   AF-A0A7Y5RKH3-F1
#
_cell.length_a   1.000
_cell.length_b   1.000
_cell.length_c   1.000
_cell.angle_alpha   90.00
_cell.angle_beta   90.00
_cell.angle_gamma   90.00
#
_symmetry.space_group_name_H-M   'P 1'
#
loop_
_entity.id
_entity.type
_entity.pdbx_description
1 polymer ?
#
loop_
_entity_poly.entity_id
_entity_poly.type
_entity_poly.pdbx_seq_one_letter_code
_entity_poly.pdbx_strand_id
1 'polypeptide(L)'
;MIRDLTDTTTTGISKTLVRLRNEVGAMALGRVLTLVVVVEDTDAQNAIDVANQASRQHPCRIIVVISGDRRGKNRLDAQIRLGGDAGASEIVVLRLYGTLANHGPSVVVPLLLPDSPIVAWWPGEAPADVGKDPIGAMAQRRITDAAEHRNPRLMLKKRAASYKPGDTDLAWTRLTRWRGLLAAALDQPPYEPITGAVVSGAPDSPSSDLLAAWLSRRLKVPVHRVSTPRGSGIAAVRLERKSGPIDLVRPGDSVATLSQSGQPDRRISLPRRELPECLADELRRLDPDDTYEDALLHGLGVLTPVRLTAAAAAKAGKAPDPAESRRLAARLSRDESAQEASAMITAAAPPEHAETAEVRAATVRKLAGKRTPREKQAAKDRKKAAKAGSAASGTAKTAGTRKAAAKKAAATKATASTTRTSAARKTTARKSTARKAGS
;
A
#
# COMPACT_ATOMS: atom_id res chain seq x y z
N MET A 1 12.76 18.19 -14.75
CA MET A 1 12.49 19.23 -15.76
C MET A 1 10.98 19.34 -15.96
N ILE A 2 10.47 20.57 -15.94
CA ILE A 2 9.05 20.87 -16.15
C ILE A 2 8.95 21.85 -17.32
N ARG A 3 8.00 21.61 -18.23
CA ARG A 3 7.70 22.48 -19.37
C ARG A 3 6.20 22.76 -19.43
N ASP A 4 5.84 24.02 -19.27
CA ASP A 4 4.47 24.50 -19.41
C ASP A 4 4.17 24.90 -20.87
N LEU A 5 2.95 24.59 -21.31
CA LEU A 5 2.38 24.90 -22.61
C LEU A 5 1.00 25.51 -22.38
N THR A 6 0.86 26.78 -22.69
CA THR A 6 -0.42 27.51 -22.57
C THR A 6 -1.15 27.52 -23.90
N ASP A 7 -2.47 27.33 -23.87
CA ASP A 7 -3.35 27.36 -25.03
C ASP A 7 -2.80 26.55 -26.23
N THR A 8 -2.56 25.28 -25.96
CA THR A 8 -1.86 24.36 -26.85
C THR A 8 -2.81 23.35 -27.49
N THR A 9 -2.25 22.50 -28.35
CA THR A 9 -2.96 21.38 -28.99
C THR A 9 -2.29 20.06 -28.62
N THR A 10 -3.00 18.95 -28.74
CA THR A 10 -2.43 17.60 -28.57
C THR A 10 -1.21 17.37 -29.47
N THR A 11 -1.23 17.89 -30.71
CA THR A 11 -0.07 17.87 -31.61
C THR A 11 1.10 18.68 -31.06
N GLY A 12 0.86 19.87 -30.49
CA GLY A 12 1.89 20.68 -29.85
C GLY A 12 2.53 19.98 -28.66
N ILE A 13 1.72 19.31 -27.84
CA ILE A 13 2.15 18.50 -26.70
C ILE A 13 3.02 17.33 -27.18
N SER A 14 2.56 16.55 -28.17
CA SER A 14 3.31 15.41 -28.71
C SER A 14 4.65 15.83 -29.31
N LYS A 15 4.71 16.92 -30.08
CA LYS A 15 5.97 17.47 -30.61
C LYS A 15 6.93 17.88 -29.50
N THR A 16 6.40 18.50 -28.44
CA THR A 16 7.21 18.91 -27.29
C THR A 16 7.73 17.71 -26.52
N LEU A 17 6.90 16.67 -26.31
CA LEU A 17 7.33 15.42 -25.69
C LEU A 17 8.49 14.78 -26.45
N VAL A 18 8.39 14.65 -27.78
CA VAL A 18 9.47 14.07 -28.60
C VAL A 18 10.76 14.88 -28.45
N ARG A 19 10.67 16.22 -28.51
CA ARG A 19 11.84 17.10 -28.36
C ARG A 19 12.50 16.92 -27.00
N LEU A 20 11.74 17.00 -25.91
CA LEU A 20 12.29 16.89 -24.56
C LEU A 20 12.88 15.51 -24.28
N ARG A 21 12.34 14.43 -24.88
CA ARG A 21 12.93 13.09 -24.76
C ARG A 21 14.30 13.01 -25.43
N ASN A 22 14.47 13.66 -26.59
CA ASN A 22 15.75 13.71 -27.29
C ASN A 22 16.78 14.54 -26.49
N GLU A 23 16.36 15.64 -25.87
CA GLU A 23 17.23 16.49 -25.04
C GLU A 23 17.72 15.76 -23.78
N VAL A 24 16.88 14.96 -23.13
CA VAL A 24 17.22 14.23 -21.90
C VAL A 24 17.93 12.90 -22.18
N GLY A 25 18.03 12.47 -23.45
CA GLY A 25 18.55 11.15 -23.82
C GLY A 25 17.66 10.00 -23.33
N ALA A 26 16.39 10.27 -23.00
CA ALA A 26 15.43 9.33 -22.43
C ALA A 26 14.73 8.46 -23.51
N MET A 27 15.48 8.05 -24.53
CA MET A 27 14.93 7.35 -25.70
C MET A 27 14.41 5.95 -25.36
N ALA A 28 14.91 5.34 -24.28
CA ALA A 28 14.55 3.98 -23.84
C ALA A 28 13.98 3.94 -22.41
N LEU A 29 13.01 4.80 -22.09
CA LEU A 29 12.16 4.53 -20.92
C LEU A 29 11.33 3.28 -21.25
N GLY A 30 11.71 2.14 -20.68
CA GLY A 30 10.93 0.90 -20.75
C GLY A 30 9.60 1.12 -20.06
N ARG A 31 8.55 1.36 -20.85
CA ARG A 31 7.19 1.61 -20.34
C ARG A 31 6.42 0.32 -20.38
N VAL A 32 5.75 0.03 -19.29
CA VAL A 32 4.89 -1.16 -19.18
C VAL A 32 3.41 -0.83 -19.28
N LEU A 33 3.00 0.43 -19.06
CA LEU A 33 1.59 0.87 -19.18
C LEU A 33 1.47 2.41 -19.36
N THR A 34 0.27 2.86 -19.69
CA THR A 34 -0.18 4.26 -19.59
C THR A 34 -1.23 4.39 -18.49
N LEU A 35 -0.95 5.18 -17.46
CA LEU A 35 -1.89 5.51 -16.38
C LEU A 35 -2.57 6.84 -16.69
N VAL A 36 -3.87 6.79 -16.94
CA VAL A 36 -4.74 7.96 -17.12
C VAL A 36 -5.41 8.28 -15.79
N VAL A 37 -5.11 9.46 -15.24
CA VAL A 37 -5.67 9.94 -13.98
C VAL A 37 -6.70 11.00 -14.27
N VAL A 38 -7.96 10.79 -13.86
CA VAL A 38 -9.05 11.74 -14.09
C VAL A 38 -9.43 12.37 -12.76
N VAL A 39 -9.27 13.68 -12.65
CA VAL A 39 -9.37 14.38 -11.36
C VAL A 39 -9.92 15.80 -11.55
N GLU A 40 -10.57 16.32 -10.50
CA GLU A 40 -10.94 17.74 -10.43
C GLU A 40 -9.72 18.59 -10.04
N ASP A 41 -9.77 19.89 -10.30
CA ASP A 41 -8.61 20.77 -10.09
C ASP A 41 -8.08 20.77 -8.64
N THR A 42 -9.00 20.74 -7.67
CA THR A 42 -8.70 20.79 -6.24
C THR A 42 -7.78 19.66 -5.76
N ASP A 43 -7.89 18.48 -6.37
CA ASP A 43 -7.20 17.26 -5.92
C ASP A 43 -6.03 16.87 -6.86
N ALA A 44 -5.81 17.64 -7.92
CA ALA A 44 -4.88 17.29 -8.98
C ALA A 44 -3.43 17.11 -8.49
N GLN A 45 -2.94 18.02 -7.64
CA GLN A 45 -1.57 17.96 -7.15
C GLN A 45 -1.33 16.70 -6.30
N ASN A 46 -2.25 16.36 -5.41
CA ASN A 46 -2.17 15.14 -4.61
C ASN A 46 -2.21 13.88 -5.50
N ALA A 47 -3.10 13.86 -6.50
CA ALA A 47 -3.19 12.74 -7.45
C ALA A 47 -1.90 12.56 -8.27
N ILE A 48 -1.26 13.65 -8.71
CA ILE A 48 0.03 13.61 -9.39
C ILE A 48 1.10 13.01 -8.50
N ASP A 49 1.19 13.44 -7.23
CA ASP A 49 2.22 12.97 -6.31
C ASP A 49 2.05 11.48 -5.98
N VAL A 50 0.80 11.03 -5.79
CA VAL A 50 0.46 9.63 -5.58
C VAL A 50 0.80 8.77 -6.79
N ALA A 51 0.40 9.19 -7.99
CA ALA A 51 0.69 8.47 -9.23
C ALA A 51 2.21 8.39 -9.48
N ASN A 52 2.93 9.49 -9.26
CA ASN A 52 4.39 9.53 -9.39
C ASN A 52 5.06 8.56 -8.41
N GLN A 53 4.63 8.53 -7.14
CA GLN A 53 5.14 7.58 -6.15
C GLN A 53 4.85 6.12 -6.53
N ALA A 54 3.63 5.81 -6.97
CA ALA A 54 3.26 4.46 -7.41
C ALA A 54 4.10 3.99 -8.62
N SER A 55 4.37 4.92 -9.55
CA SER A 55 5.13 4.63 -10.77
C SER A 55 6.61 4.26 -10.53
N ARG A 56 7.16 4.52 -9.33
CA ARG A 56 8.51 4.07 -8.96
C ARG A 56 8.64 2.55 -8.96
N GLN A 57 7.57 1.84 -8.64
CA GLN A 57 7.53 0.37 -8.69
C GLN A 57 7.13 -0.14 -10.09
N HIS A 58 6.39 0.68 -10.84
CA HIS A 58 5.81 0.33 -12.14
C HIS A 58 6.00 1.48 -13.14
N PRO A 59 7.16 1.57 -13.82
CA PRO A 59 7.46 2.67 -14.74
C PRO A 59 6.39 2.80 -15.84
N CYS A 60 5.73 3.95 -15.90
CA CYS A 60 4.59 4.18 -16.79
C CYS A 60 4.57 5.60 -17.37
N ARG A 61 3.78 5.80 -18.42
CA ARG A 61 3.38 7.17 -18.81
C ARG A 61 2.17 7.57 -17.98
N ILE A 62 2.23 8.70 -17.30
CA ILE A 62 1.10 9.25 -16.55
C ILE A 62 0.49 10.39 -17.35
N ILE A 63 -0.80 10.30 -17.67
CA ILE A 63 -1.58 11.37 -18.28
C ILE A 63 -2.62 11.81 -17.26
N VAL A 64 -2.49 13.03 -16.74
CA VAL A 64 -3.45 13.58 -15.78
C VAL A 64 -4.41 14.49 -16.52
N VAL A 65 -5.70 14.20 -16.44
CA VAL A 65 -6.78 14.98 -17.03
C VAL A 65 -7.47 15.74 -15.92
N ILE A 66 -7.26 17.06 -15.89
CA ILE A 66 -7.87 17.97 -14.94
C ILE A 66 -9.05 18.68 -15.61
N SER A 67 -10.24 18.42 -15.09
CA SER A 67 -11.42 19.19 -15.46
C SER A 67 -11.35 20.55 -14.79
N GLY A 68 -11.00 21.59 -15.55
CA GLY A 68 -10.98 22.97 -15.06
C GLY A 68 -12.37 23.62 -15.09
N ASP A 69 -12.41 24.96 -15.06
CA ASP A 69 -13.67 25.69 -15.20
C ASP A 69 -14.31 25.39 -16.56
N ARG A 70 -15.57 24.93 -16.51
CA ARG A 70 -16.38 24.60 -17.68
C ARG A 70 -16.94 25.85 -18.38
N ARG A 71 -16.79 27.02 -17.76
CA ARG A 71 -17.20 28.32 -18.31
C ARG A 71 -16.08 28.96 -19.12
N GLY A 72 -16.45 29.84 -20.06
CA GLY A 72 -15.50 30.61 -20.85
C GLY A 72 -15.03 29.91 -22.12
N LYS A 73 -13.87 30.36 -22.63
CA LYS A 73 -13.31 29.90 -23.91
C LYS A 73 -12.71 28.50 -23.80
N ASN A 74 -12.80 27.75 -24.89
CA ASN A 74 -12.15 26.45 -25.02
C ASN A 74 -10.64 26.65 -25.08
N ARG A 75 -9.93 26.03 -24.14
CA ARG A 75 -8.48 26.12 -24.02
C ARG A 75 -7.94 24.83 -23.40
N LEU A 76 -6.80 24.38 -23.90
CA LEU A 76 -6.03 23.29 -23.35
C LEU A 76 -4.69 23.83 -22.88
N ASP A 77 -4.41 23.71 -21.59
CA ASP A 77 -3.06 23.87 -21.09
C ASP A 77 -2.45 22.51 -20.80
N ALA A 78 -1.13 22.42 -20.95
CA ALA A 78 -0.40 21.24 -20.60
C ALA A 78 0.88 21.55 -19.83
N GLN A 79 1.25 20.65 -18.94
CA GLN A 79 2.55 20.65 -18.28
C GLN A 79 3.18 19.28 -18.47
N ILE A 80 4.38 19.27 -19.05
CA ILE A 80 5.17 18.06 -19.25
C ILE A 80 6.25 18.01 -18.18
N ARG A 81 6.29 16.92 -17.40
CA ARG A 81 7.34 16.65 -16.41
C ARG A 81 8.16 15.44 -16.85
N LEU A 82 9.48 15.60 -16.84
CA LEU A 82 10.46 14.58 -17.24
C LEU A 82 11.68 14.59 -16.31
N GLY A 83 12.35 13.44 -16.19
CA GLY A 83 13.52 13.28 -15.32
C GLY A 83 13.13 13.38 -13.85
N GLY A 84 13.94 14.04 -13.01
CA GLY A 84 13.77 14.07 -11.55
C GLY A 84 12.35 14.34 -11.03
N ASP A 85 11.57 15.18 -11.71
CA ASP A 85 10.19 15.53 -11.31
C ASP A 85 9.15 14.43 -11.64
N ALA A 86 9.46 13.56 -12.58
CA ALA A 86 8.63 12.44 -13.00
C ALA A 86 9.27 11.07 -12.69
N GLY A 87 10.45 11.06 -12.08
CA GLY A 87 11.22 9.85 -11.80
C GLY A 87 11.50 9.04 -13.06
N ALA A 88 11.08 7.77 -13.04
CA ALA A 88 11.18 6.85 -14.18
C ALA A 88 10.03 7.00 -15.19
N SER A 89 9.12 7.94 -14.96
CA SER A 89 7.89 8.13 -15.72
C SER A 89 7.94 9.41 -16.56
N GLU A 90 7.00 9.53 -17.49
CA GLU A 90 6.69 10.81 -18.14
C GLU A 90 5.32 11.24 -17.65
N ILE A 91 5.22 12.45 -17.09
CA ILE A 91 3.94 12.97 -16.61
C ILE A 91 3.49 14.07 -17.55
N VAL A 92 2.31 13.91 -18.12
CA VAL A 92 1.64 14.92 -18.94
C VAL A 92 0.38 15.35 -18.19
N VAL A 93 0.41 16.54 -17.61
CA VAL A 93 -0.75 17.14 -16.95
C VAL A 93 -1.50 17.96 -17.99
N LEU A 94 -2.77 17.65 -18.20
CA LEU A 94 -3.67 18.32 -19.13
C LEU A 94 -4.74 19.05 -18.33
N ARG A 95 -4.90 20.34 -18.58
CA ARG A 95 -5.92 21.16 -17.93
C ARG A 95 -6.87 21.72 -18.98
N LEU A 96 -8.13 21.33 -18.87
CA LEU A 96 -9.14 21.59 -19.88
C LEU A 96 -10.12 22.66 -19.37
N TYR A 97 -10.40 23.66 -20.20
CA TYR A 97 -11.28 24.78 -19.87
C TYR A 97 -12.41 24.93 -20.88
N GLY A 98 -13.50 25.60 -20.48
CA GLY A 98 -14.67 25.82 -21.32
C GLY A 98 -15.39 24.50 -21.63
N THR A 99 -15.95 24.37 -22.82
CA THR A 99 -16.64 23.13 -23.23
C THR A 99 -15.67 21.96 -23.37
N LEU A 100 -14.38 22.23 -23.62
CA LEU A 100 -13.34 21.20 -23.72
C LEU A 100 -13.22 20.38 -22.42
N ALA A 101 -13.55 20.94 -21.26
CA ALA A 101 -13.55 20.23 -19.98
C ALA A 101 -14.42 18.95 -19.97
N ASN A 102 -15.39 18.83 -20.88
CA ASN A 102 -16.22 17.62 -21.02
C ASN A 102 -15.67 16.62 -22.07
N HIS A 103 -14.53 16.93 -22.70
CA HIS A 103 -13.93 16.17 -23.81
C HIS A 103 -12.53 15.63 -23.46
N GLY A 104 -12.34 15.18 -22.21
CA GLY A 104 -11.15 14.46 -21.76
C GLY A 104 -10.66 13.34 -22.70
N PRO A 105 -11.54 12.46 -23.24
CA PRO A 105 -11.13 11.39 -24.14
C PRO A 105 -10.41 11.90 -25.39
N SER A 106 -10.89 13.00 -25.97
CA SER A 106 -10.35 13.58 -27.21
C SER A 106 -8.91 14.09 -27.05
N VAL A 107 -8.53 14.52 -25.84
CA VAL A 107 -7.16 14.97 -25.57
C VAL A 107 -6.23 13.84 -25.12
N VAL A 108 -6.78 12.77 -24.54
CA VAL A 108 -6.02 11.60 -24.08
C VAL A 108 -5.60 10.72 -25.25
N VAL A 109 -6.52 10.41 -26.18
CA VAL A 109 -6.30 9.43 -27.26
C VAL A 109 -5.00 9.68 -28.05
N PRO A 110 -4.69 10.91 -28.51
CA PRO A 110 -3.46 11.16 -29.27
C PRO A 110 -2.15 11.00 -28.49
N LEU A 111 -2.23 10.90 -27.15
CA LEU A 111 -1.09 10.78 -26.24
C LEU A 111 -0.89 9.36 -25.72
N LEU A 112 -1.83 8.45 -26.02
CA LEU A 112 -1.74 7.04 -25.70
C LEU A 112 -0.59 6.38 -26.49
N LEU A 113 -0.08 5.29 -25.94
CA LEU A 113 0.93 4.47 -26.58
C LEU A 113 0.25 3.29 -27.26
N PRO A 114 0.51 3.03 -28.56
CA PRO A 114 -0.25 2.07 -29.35
C PRO A 114 -0.22 0.64 -28.79
N ASP A 115 0.86 0.24 -28.13
CA ASP A 115 1.07 -1.14 -27.66
C ASP A 115 1.14 -1.27 -26.13
N SER A 116 0.64 -0.27 -25.40
CA SER A 116 0.73 -0.22 -23.94
C SER A 116 -0.64 -0.37 -23.29
N PRO A 117 -0.80 -1.25 -22.29
CA PRO A 117 -2.01 -1.29 -21.48
C PRO A 117 -2.34 0.09 -20.89
N ILE A 118 -3.62 0.43 -20.91
CA ILE A 118 -4.21 1.64 -20.39
C ILE A 118 -4.88 1.32 -19.06
N VAL A 119 -4.49 2.05 -18.03
CA VAL A 119 -5.11 2.01 -16.71
C VAL A 119 -5.79 3.34 -16.48
N ALA A 120 -7.09 3.34 -16.20
CA ALA A 120 -7.82 4.54 -15.80
C ALA A 120 -7.98 4.56 -14.27
N TRP A 121 -7.70 5.71 -13.65
CA TRP A 121 -7.81 5.89 -12.21
C TRP A 121 -8.56 7.16 -11.86
N TRP A 122 -9.59 7.01 -11.04
CA TRP A 122 -10.33 8.10 -10.41
C TRP A 122 -10.00 8.11 -8.91
N PRO A 123 -9.14 9.03 -8.43
CA PRO A 123 -8.75 9.11 -7.01
C PRO A 123 -9.90 9.49 -6.08
N GLY A 124 -10.92 10.18 -6.58
CA GLY A 124 -12.06 10.65 -5.80
C GLY A 124 -13.38 10.32 -6.47
N GLU A 125 -14.12 11.36 -6.87
CA GLU A 125 -15.39 11.21 -7.57
C GLU A 125 -15.21 10.47 -8.91
N ALA A 126 -15.91 9.34 -9.05
CA ALA A 126 -15.84 8.46 -10.20
C ALA A 126 -17.22 8.32 -10.86
N PRO A 127 -17.30 8.14 -12.20
CA PRO A 127 -18.55 7.90 -12.91
C PRO A 127 -19.35 6.74 -12.32
N ALA A 128 -20.69 6.80 -12.38
CA ALA A 128 -21.53 5.73 -11.85
C ALA A 128 -21.23 4.38 -12.52
N ASP A 129 -20.99 4.37 -13.84
CA ASP A 129 -20.54 3.22 -14.63
C ASP A 129 -19.18 3.55 -15.26
N VAL A 130 -18.11 3.12 -14.61
CA VAL A 130 -16.73 3.37 -15.08
C VAL A 130 -16.42 2.63 -16.37
N GLY A 131 -17.12 1.54 -16.67
CA GLY A 131 -16.93 0.77 -17.89
C GLY A 131 -17.65 1.36 -19.11
N LYS A 132 -18.55 2.34 -18.93
CA LYS A 132 -19.18 3.13 -20.01
C LYS A 132 -18.63 4.54 -20.13
N ASP A 133 -17.90 5.02 -19.13
CA ASP A 133 -17.12 6.25 -19.26
C ASP A 133 -16.17 6.12 -20.46
N PRO A 134 -16.05 7.13 -21.35
CA PRO A 134 -15.25 6.95 -22.55
C PRO A 134 -13.75 6.74 -22.28
N ILE A 135 -13.18 7.28 -21.19
CA ILE A 135 -11.81 6.95 -20.76
C ILE A 135 -11.76 5.53 -20.23
N GLY A 136 -12.73 5.15 -19.40
CA GLY A 136 -12.81 3.79 -18.86
C GLY A 136 -13.00 2.71 -19.94
N ALA A 137 -13.78 2.98 -20.98
CA ALA A 137 -14.02 2.06 -22.09
C ALA A 137 -12.74 1.72 -22.88
N MET A 138 -11.74 2.61 -22.88
CA MET A 138 -10.43 2.37 -23.49
C MET A 138 -9.46 1.63 -22.55
N ALA A 139 -9.73 1.60 -21.24
CA ALA A 139 -8.82 1.07 -20.24
C ALA A 139 -9.05 -0.43 -20.00
N GLN A 140 -7.98 -1.21 -19.94
CA GLN A 140 -8.04 -2.62 -19.51
C GLN A 140 -8.30 -2.72 -18.01
N ARG A 141 -7.71 -1.83 -17.21
CA ARG A 141 -7.88 -1.74 -15.76
C ARG A 141 -8.54 -0.41 -15.38
N ARG A 142 -9.60 -0.45 -14.57
CA ARG A 142 -10.32 0.73 -14.10
C ARG A 142 -10.33 0.74 -12.58
N ILE A 143 -9.65 1.72 -12.00
CA ILE A 143 -9.38 1.82 -10.57
C ILE A 143 -10.22 2.97 -10.00
N THR A 144 -11.03 2.69 -8.99
CA THR A 144 -11.77 3.70 -8.21
C THR A 144 -11.36 3.68 -6.75
N ASP A 145 -11.75 4.70 -5.98
CA ASP A 145 -11.72 4.65 -4.52
C ASP A 145 -13.07 5.09 -3.95
N ALA A 146 -13.95 4.12 -3.68
CA ALA A 146 -15.26 4.41 -3.11
C ALA A 146 -15.18 5.05 -1.73
N ALA A 147 -14.05 4.92 -1.00
CA ALA A 147 -13.88 5.54 0.31
C ALA A 147 -13.76 7.07 0.22
N GLU A 148 -13.26 7.59 -0.90
CA GLU A 148 -13.09 9.04 -1.15
C GLU A 148 -14.36 9.69 -1.73
N HIS A 149 -15.39 8.91 -2.06
CA HIS A 149 -16.65 9.45 -2.53
C HIS A 149 -17.48 10.02 -1.37
N ARG A 150 -18.21 11.12 -1.59
CA ARG A 150 -19.08 11.74 -0.56
C ARG A 150 -20.11 10.80 0.09
N ASN A 151 -20.48 9.73 -0.62
CA ASN A 151 -21.33 8.65 -0.12
C ASN A 151 -20.71 7.29 -0.47
N PRO A 152 -19.80 6.75 0.37
CA PRO A 152 -19.06 5.53 0.06
C PRO A 152 -19.95 4.30 -0.12
N ARG A 153 -20.99 4.17 0.71
CA ARG A 153 -21.93 3.04 0.68
C ARG A 153 -22.76 3.01 -0.59
N LEU A 154 -23.24 4.18 -1.03
CA LEU A 154 -23.96 4.29 -2.30
C LEU A 154 -23.02 3.96 -3.47
N MET A 155 -21.80 4.46 -3.45
CA MET A 155 -20.85 4.23 -4.53
C MET A 155 -20.46 2.75 -4.63
N LEU A 156 -20.20 2.08 -3.50
CA LEU A 156 -19.93 0.63 -3.50
C LEU A 156 -21.08 -0.17 -4.12
N LYS A 157 -22.35 0.19 -3.84
CA LYS A 157 -23.51 -0.42 -4.50
C LYS A 157 -23.55 -0.17 -6.00
N LYS A 158 -23.17 1.04 -6.45
CA LYS A 158 -23.06 1.37 -7.88
C LYS A 158 -21.97 0.55 -8.55
N ARG A 159 -20.81 0.36 -7.89
CA ARG A 159 -19.74 -0.53 -8.36
C ARG A 159 -20.24 -1.96 -8.57
N ALA A 160 -21.00 -2.50 -7.61
CA ALA A 160 -21.59 -3.83 -7.77
C ALA A 160 -22.59 -3.89 -8.93
N ALA A 161 -23.43 -2.86 -9.11
CA ALA A 161 -24.44 -2.83 -10.16
C ALA A 161 -23.88 -2.64 -11.59
N SER A 162 -22.70 -2.05 -11.73
CA SER A 162 -22.08 -1.72 -13.03
C SER A 162 -20.76 -2.45 -13.27
N TYR A 163 -20.45 -3.48 -12.50
CA TYR A 163 -19.15 -4.15 -12.56
C TYR A 163 -18.87 -4.69 -13.96
N LYS A 164 -17.63 -4.49 -14.43
CA LYS A 164 -17.07 -5.19 -15.58
C LYS A 164 -15.70 -5.79 -15.24
N PRO A 165 -15.31 -6.91 -15.89
CA PRO A 165 -13.95 -7.45 -15.76
C PRO A 165 -12.89 -6.38 -16.02
N GLY A 166 -11.94 -6.24 -15.08
CA GLY A 166 -10.95 -5.17 -15.06
C GLY A 166 -11.25 -4.01 -14.11
N ASP A 167 -12.47 -3.93 -13.57
CA ASP A 167 -12.81 -2.98 -12.50
C ASP A 167 -12.18 -3.41 -11.17
N THR A 168 -11.71 -2.43 -10.40
CA THR A 168 -11.25 -2.61 -9.01
C THR A 168 -11.51 -1.34 -8.22
N ASP A 169 -11.63 -1.51 -6.90
CA ASP A 169 -11.74 -0.41 -5.98
C ASP A 169 -10.63 -0.50 -4.93
N LEU A 170 -9.95 0.61 -4.64
CA LEU A 170 -8.82 0.62 -3.71
C LEU A 170 -9.25 0.27 -2.28
N ALA A 171 -10.53 0.38 -1.92
CA ALA A 171 -11.04 -0.15 -0.67
C ALA A 171 -10.84 -1.68 -0.55
N TRP A 172 -10.83 -2.43 -1.66
CA TRP A 172 -10.48 -3.85 -1.71
C TRP A 172 -8.97 -4.09 -1.55
N THR A 173 -8.15 -3.28 -2.21
CA THR A 173 -6.68 -3.34 -2.14
C THR A 173 -6.17 -3.07 -0.73
N ARG A 174 -6.85 -2.17 0.02
CA ARG A 174 -6.57 -1.91 1.44
C ARG A 174 -6.73 -3.14 2.33
N LEU A 175 -7.47 -4.16 1.87
CA LEU A 175 -7.71 -5.40 2.61
C LEU A 175 -6.64 -6.48 2.42
N THR A 176 -5.70 -6.32 1.49
CA THR A 176 -4.76 -7.40 1.15
C THR A 176 -4.05 -7.99 2.38
N ARG A 177 -3.60 -7.15 3.31
CA ARG A 177 -2.94 -7.59 4.54
C ARG A 177 -3.91 -8.25 5.53
N TRP A 178 -5.11 -7.71 5.69
CA TRP A 178 -6.17 -8.33 6.52
C TRP A 178 -6.54 -9.72 6.00
N ARG A 179 -6.80 -9.84 4.70
CA ARG A 179 -7.12 -11.11 4.05
C ARG A 179 -6.00 -12.13 4.20
N GLY A 180 -4.75 -11.71 3.97
CA GLY A 180 -3.57 -12.57 4.13
C GLY A 180 -3.39 -13.11 5.55
N LEU A 181 -3.56 -12.25 6.57
CA LEU A 181 -3.44 -12.67 7.98
C LEU A 181 -4.57 -13.61 8.41
N LEU A 182 -5.79 -13.36 7.97
CA LEU A 182 -6.94 -14.22 8.27
C LEU A 182 -6.81 -15.58 7.58
N ALA A 183 -6.39 -15.61 6.31
CA ALA A 183 -6.13 -16.87 5.61
C ALA A 183 -5.00 -17.66 6.29
N ALA A 184 -3.87 -17.01 6.59
CA ALA A 184 -2.74 -17.65 7.27
C ALA A 184 -3.09 -18.18 8.67
N ALA A 185 -4.04 -17.55 9.37
CA ALA A 185 -4.54 -18.04 10.65
C ALA A 185 -5.34 -19.35 10.52
N LEU A 186 -5.99 -19.58 9.38
CA LEU A 186 -6.73 -20.81 9.08
C LEU A 186 -5.84 -21.92 8.51
N ASP A 187 -4.67 -21.58 7.98
CA ASP A 187 -3.63 -22.54 7.54
C ASP A 187 -2.87 -23.18 8.71
N GLN A 188 -3.33 -23.00 9.95
CA GLN A 188 -2.73 -23.56 11.16
C GLN A 188 -3.72 -24.50 11.87
N PRO A 189 -3.22 -25.54 12.57
CA PRO A 189 -4.07 -26.43 13.36
C PRO A 189 -4.90 -25.62 14.38
N PRO A 190 -6.11 -26.10 14.75
CA PRO A 190 -6.67 -27.43 14.52
C PRO A 190 -7.42 -27.66 13.18
N TYR A 191 -7.38 -26.73 12.20
CA TYR A 191 -8.12 -26.84 10.92
C TYR A 191 -9.63 -27.09 11.05
N GLU A 192 -10.22 -26.69 12.18
CA GLU A 192 -11.65 -26.78 12.42
C GLU A 192 -12.41 -25.80 11.51
N PRO A 193 -13.62 -26.16 11.05
CA PRO A 193 -14.44 -25.25 10.27
C PRO A 193 -14.82 -24.03 11.11
N ILE A 194 -14.79 -22.86 10.46
CA ILE A 194 -15.38 -21.64 11.00
C ILE A 194 -16.89 -21.79 10.97
N THR A 195 -17.59 -21.35 12.01
CA THR A 195 -19.06 -21.42 12.15
C THR A 195 -19.73 -20.05 12.02
N GLY A 196 -18.96 -18.97 12.18
CA GLY A 196 -19.45 -17.60 12.09
C GLY A 196 -18.31 -16.60 12.09
N ALA A 197 -18.58 -15.37 11.69
CA ALA A 197 -17.59 -14.29 11.78
C ALA A 197 -18.23 -12.95 12.12
N VAL A 198 -17.45 -12.09 12.77
CA VAL A 198 -17.82 -10.70 13.08
C VAL A 198 -16.73 -9.75 12.60
N VAL A 199 -17.10 -8.78 11.77
CA VAL A 199 -16.22 -7.70 11.31
C VAL A 199 -16.61 -6.40 12.00
N SER A 200 -15.69 -5.86 12.79
CA SER A 200 -15.82 -4.57 13.46
C SER A 200 -15.18 -3.49 12.61
N GLY A 201 -15.98 -2.56 12.09
CA GLY A 201 -15.49 -1.53 11.19
C GLY A 201 -16.39 -0.30 11.10
N ALA A 202 -15.81 0.78 10.60
CA ALA A 202 -16.47 2.07 10.50
C ALA A 202 -17.59 2.02 9.45
N PRO A 203 -18.75 2.64 9.69
CA PRO A 203 -19.90 2.57 8.78
C PRO A 203 -19.66 3.30 7.45
N ASP A 204 -18.62 4.14 7.38
CA ASP A 204 -18.17 4.85 6.18
C ASP A 204 -16.98 4.18 5.49
N SER A 205 -16.63 2.95 5.86
CA SER A 205 -15.52 2.20 5.27
C SER A 205 -16.04 1.09 4.32
N PRO A 206 -15.97 1.28 2.98
CA PRO A 206 -16.29 0.21 2.03
C PRO A 206 -15.45 -1.05 2.21
N SER A 207 -14.21 -0.90 2.71
CA SER A 207 -13.33 -2.01 3.07
C SER A 207 -13.96 -2.94 4.11
N SER A 208 -14.72 -2.41 5.07
CA SER A 208 -15.37 -3.24 6.10
C SER A 208 -16.49 -4.10 5.52
N ASP A 209 -17.24 -3.54 4.56
CA ASP A 209 -18.30 -4.23 3.82
C ASP A 209 -17.72 -5.32 2.91
N LEU A 210 -16.67 -4.99 2.15
CA LEU A 210 -15.97 -5.91 1.27
C LEU A 210 -15.29 -7.06 2.03
N LEU A 211 -14.72 -6.79 3.21
CA LEU A 211 -14.11 -7.84 4.03
C LEU A 211 -15.14 -8.83 4.55
N ALA A 212 -16.28 -8.32 5.05
CA ALA A 212 -17.38 -9.17 5.50
C ALA A 212 -17.97 -10.00 4.35
N ALA A 213 -18.13 -9.38 3.18
CA ALA A 213 -18.62 -10.04 1.97
C ALA A 213 -17.67 -11.16 1.52
N TRP A 214 -16.36 -10.89 1.49
CA TRP A 214 -15.35 -11.90 1.15
C TRP A 214 -15.35 -13.08 2.12
N LEU A 215 -15.38 -12.82 3.44
CA LEU A 215 -15.46 -13.88 4.45
C LEU A 215 -16.73 -14.73 4.27
N SER A 216 -17.88 -14.10 4.02
CA SER A 216 -19.13 -14.82 3.78
C SER A 216 -19.03 -15.73 2.55
N ARG A 217 -18.45 -15.24 1.45
CA ARG A 217 -18.27 -16.02 0.21
C ARG A 217 -17.29 -17.17 0.36
N ARG A 218 -16.15 -16.94 1.01
CA ARG A 218 -15.09 -17.95 1.14
C ARG A 218 -15.38 -19.00 2.21
N LEU A 219 -15.99 -18.60 3.33
CA LEU A 219 -16.29 -19.51 4.45
C LEU A 219 -17.70 -20.11 4.39
N LYS A 220 -18.63 -19.49 3.64
CA LYS A 220 -20.04 -19.92 3.55
C LYS A 220 -20.75 -19.98 4.91
N VAL A 221 -20.42 -19.04 5.78
CA VAL A 221 -21.02 -18.91 7.13
C VAL A 221 -21.70 -17.55 7.31
N PRO A 222 -22.56 -17.40 8.33
CA PRO A 222 -23.08 -16.09 8.72
C PRO A 222 -21.94 -15.15 9.12
N VAL A 223 -21.91 -13.98 8.48
CA VAL A 223 -20.97 -12.90 8.82
C VAL A 223 -21.76 -11.67 9.24
N HIS A 224 -21.49 -11.21 10.46
CA HIS A 224 -22.10 -10.00 11.00
C HIS A 224 -21.10 -8.85 10.98
N ARG A 225 -21.62 -7.63 10.79
CA ARG A 225 -20.85 -6.41 10.91
C ARG A 225 -21.30 -5.65 12.15
N VAL A 226 -20.36 -5.07 12.87
CA VAL A 226 -20.63 -4.19 14.02
C VAL A 226 -19.94 -2.84 13.81
N SER A 227 -20.63 -1.77 14.18
CA SER A 227 -20.17 -0.41 13.89
C SER A 227 -19.13 0.04 14.90
N THR A 228 -18.02 0.55 14.41
CA THR A 228 -17.07 1.38 15.18
C THR A 228 -17.27 2.87 14.86
N PRO A 229 -16.60 3.79 15.56
CA PRO A 229 -16.64 5.21 15.22
C PRO A 229 -16.21 5.47 13.75
N ARG A 230 -16.76 6.53 13.15
CA ARG A 230 -16.43 6.94 11.79
C ARG A 230 -14.93 7.23 11.63
N GLY A 231 -14.39 6.91 10.46
CA GLY A 231 -12.96 7.11 10.17
C GLY A 231 -11.99 6.10 10.81
N SER A 232 -12.45 5.20 11.69
CA SER A 232 -11.58 4.17 12.27
C SER A 232 -11.15 3.09 11.27
N GLY A 233 -11.82 2.99 10.11
CA GLY A 233 -11.67 1.86 9.20
C GLY A 233 -12.02 0.54 9.88
N ILE A 234 -11.35 -0.54 9.48
CA ILE A 234 -11.47 -1.85 10.14
C ILE A 234 -10.66 -1.85 11.43
N ALA A 235 -11.34 -2.21 12.52
CA ALA A 235 -10.75 -2.32 13.85
C ALA A 235 -10.54 -3.78 14.28
N ALA A 236 -11.43 -4.70 13.91
CA ALA A 236 -11.28 -6.10 14.32
C ALA A 236 -12.02 -7.08 13.42
N VAL A 237 -11.56 -8.33 13.43
CA VAL A 237 -12.27 -9.48 12.89
C VAL A 237 -12.21 -10.61 13.91
N ARG A 238 -13.36 -11.22 14.19
CA ARG A 238 -13.49 -12.48 14.94
C ARG A 238 -13.96 -13.57 14.01
N LEU A 239 -13.29 -14.72 14.03
CA LEU A 239 -13.76 -15.95 13.42
C LEU A 239 -14.12 -16.94 14.53
N GLU A 240 -15.32 -17.50 14.50
CA GLU A 240 -15.80 -18.44 15.51
C GLU A 240 -15.56 -19.88 15.07
N ARG A 241 -15.05 -20.71 15.98
CA ARG A 241 -14.90 -22.15 15.80
C ARG A 241 -15.02 -22.86 17.14
N LYS A 242 -15.16 -24.20 17.11
CA LYS A 242 -15.45 -25.03 18.29
C LYS A 242 -14.41 -24.91 19.40
N SER A 243 -13.11 -24.91 19.05
CA SER A 243 -11.99 -24.78 19.99
C SER A 243 -11.83 -23.38 20.61
N GLY A 244 -12.62 -22.40 20.16
CA GLY A 244 -12.53 -21.00 20.58
C GLY A 244 -12.16 -20.07 19.42
N PRO A 245 -12.43 -18.76 19.56
CA PRO A 245 -12.35 -17.82 18.46
C PRO A 245 -10.91 -17.54 18.01
N ILE A 246 -10.79 -17.03 16.78
CA ILE A 246 -9.61 -16.35 16.26
C ILE A 246 -9.94 -14.87 16.20
N ASP A 247 -9.20 -14.06 16.96
CA ASP A 247 -9.39 -12.62 16.99
C ASP A 247 -8.18 -11.92 16.38
N LEU A 248 -8.42 -11.11 15.34
CA LEU A 248 -7.45 -10.18 14.79
C LEU A 248 -7.93 -8.75 15.09
N VAL A 249 -7.28 -8.09 16.03
CA VAL A 249 -7.71 -6.78 16.54
C VAL A 249 -6.62 -5.74 16.32
N ARG A 250 -6.96 -4.68 15.60
CA ARG A 250 -6.11 -3.50 15.39
C ARG A 250 -6.76 -2.29 16.07
N PRO A 251 -6.46 -2.04 17.35
CA PRO A 251 -7.12 -0.98 18.11
C PRO A 251 -6.64 0.44 17.78
N GLY A 252 -5.56 0.57 17.00
CA GLY A 252 -5.05 1.83 16.46
C GLY A 252 -4.75 1.70 14.98
N ASP A 253 -3.66 2.33 14.51
CA ASP A 253 -3.41 2.41 13.06
C ASP A 253 -2.30 1.49 12.55
N SER A 254 -1.42 0.96 13.40
CA SER A 254 -0.18 0.29 12.97
C SER A 254 0.00 -1.15 13.43
N VAL A 255 -0.44 -1.52 14.63
CA VAL A 255 -0.18 -2.84 15.22
C VAL A 255 -1.51 -3.54 15.51
N ALA A 256 -1.60 -4.80 15.06
CA ALA A 256 -2.68 -5.70 15.39
C ALA A 256 -2.20 -6.79 16.35
N THR A 257 -3.13 -7.31 17.15
CA THR A 257 -2.94 -8.51 17.97
C THR A 257 -3.75 -9.64 17.36
N LEU A 258 -3.09 -10.76 17.07
CA LEU A 258 -3.71 -12.01 16.67
C LEU A 258 -3.76 -12.94 17.88
N SER A 259 -4.97 -13.24 18.36
CA SER A 259 -5.23 -14.18 19.45
C SER A 259 -5.92 -15.41 18.91
N GLN A 260 -5.46 -16.59 19.31
CA GLN A 260 -6.05 -17.88 18.95
C GLN A 260 -6.03 -18.78 20.17
N SER A 261 -7.16 -19.44 20.44
CA SER A 261 -7.26 -20.42 21.51
C SER A 261 -6.15 -21.48 21.40
N GLY A 262 -5.41 -21.70 22.50
CA GLY A 262 -4.31 -22.65 22.57
C GLY A 262 -2.99 -22.19 21.93
N GLN A 263 -2.90 -20.96 21.41
CA GLN A 263 -1.65 -20.37 20.91
C GLN A 263 -1.32 -19.07 21.64
N PRO A 264 -0.03 -18.70 21.74
CA PRO A 264 0.35 -17.40 22.29
C PRO A 264 -0.16 -16.26 21.41
N ASP A 265 -0.57 -15.18 22.06
CA ASP A 265 -0.97 -13.95 21.38
C ASP A 265 0.23 -13.33 20.64
N ARG A 266 0.01 -12.93 19.38
CA ARG A 266 1.07 -12.38 18.53
C ARG A 266 0.79 -10.92 18.18
N ARG A 267 1.82 -10.08 18.29
CA ARG A 267 1.80 -8.72 17.73
C ARG A 267 2.23 -8.76 16.27
N ILE A 268 1.46 -8.12 15.41
CA ILE A 268 1.67 -8.12 13.96
C ILE A 268 1.60 -6.69 13.46
N SER A 269 2.57 -6.30 12.63
CA SER A 269 2.54 -5.02 11.93
C SER A 269 1.42 -5.04 10.88
N LEU A 270 0.40 -4.21 11.09
CA LEU A 270 -0.77 -4.06 10.22
C LEU A 270 -1.12 -2.58 10.01
N PRO A 271 -0.18 -1.76 9.50
CA PRO A 271 -0.47 -0.36 9.24
C PRO A 271 -1.57 -0.19 8.21
N ARG A 272 -2.30 0.93 8.33
CA ARG A 272 -3.17 1.39 7.24
C ARG A 272 -2.35 1.48 5.96
N ARG A 273 -2.94 1.01 4.86
CA ARG A 273 -2.26 1.02 3.56
C ARG A 273 -2.45 2.38 2.92
N GLU A 274 -1.34 3.03 2.63
CA GLU A 274 -1.31 4.33 1.97
C GLU A 274 -1.78 4.22 0.51
N LEU A 275 -2.31 5.32 -0.01
CA LEU A 275 -2.85 5.38 -1.37
C LEU A 275 -1.81 5.02 -2.46
N PRO A 276 -0.55 5.52 -2.43
CA PRO A 276 0.46 5.14 -3.42
C PRO A 276 0.80 3.65 -3.40
N GLU A 277 0.78 3.03 -2.21
CA GLU A 277 1.03 1.59 -2.05
C GLU A 277 -0.09 0.77 -2.68
N CYS A 278 -1.34 1.18 -2.47
CA CYS A 278 -2.50 0.52 -3.05
C CYS A 278 -2.52 0.68 -4.57
N LEU A 279 -2.28 1.89 -5.08
CA LEU A 279 -2.20 2.13 -6.52
C LEU A 279 -1.08 1.30 -7.16
N ALA A 280 0.10 1.25 -6.56
CA ALA A 280 1.21 0.44 -7.07
C ALA A 280 0.84 -1.05 -7.18
N ASP A 281 0.13 -1.61 -6.19
CA ASP A 281 -0.34 -3.00 -6.27
C ASP A 281 -1.30 -3.24 -7.45
N GLU A 282 -2.23 -2.31 -7.69
CA GLU A 282 -3.18 -2.43 -8.81
C GLU A 282 -2.50 -2.25 -10.18
N LEU A 283 -1.37 -1.54 -10.24
CA LEU A 283 -0.55 -1.43 -11.45
C LEU A 283 0.29 -2.69 -11.72
N ARG A 284 0.50 -3.55 -10.72
CA ARG A 284 1.28 -4.78 -10.84
C ARG A 284 0.54 -5.89 -11.58
N ARG A 285 -0.79 -5.97 -11.40
CA ARG A 285 -1.63 -7.02 -11.98
C ARG A 285 -2.85 -6.37 -12.67
N LEU A 286 -2.89 -6.48 -13.99
CA LEU A 286 -3.93 -5.86 -14.81
C LEU A 286 -5.11 -6.79 -15.12
N ASP A 287 -4.94 -8.10 -14.90
CA ASP A 287 -6.02 -9.07 -15.08
C ASP A 287 -7.18 -8.83 -14.12
N PRO A 288 -8.40 -9.28 -14.46
CA PRO A 288 -9.52 -9.28 -13.53
C PRO A 288 -9.18 -9.96 -12.18
N ASP A 289 -9.77 -9.44 -11.10
CA ASP A 289 -9.70 -10.02 -9.77
C ASP A 289 -11.01 -10.75 -9.46
N ASP A 290 -11.05 -12.05 -9.73
CA ASP A 290 -12.21 -12.91 -9.51
C ASP A 290 -12.64 -12.95 -8.03
N THR A 291 -11.71 -12.70 -7.10
CA THR A 291 -12.03 -12.68 -5.66
C THR A 291 -12.71 -11.37 -5.27
N TYR A 292 -12.29 -10.25 -5.86
CA TYR A 292 -13.00 -8.98 -5.73
C TYR A 292 -14.39 -9.08 -6.36
N GLU A 293 -14.48 -9.59 -7.60
CA GLU A 293 -15.75 -9.77 -8.31
C GLU A 293 -16.74 -10.58 -7.48
N ASP A 294 -16.32 -11.74 -6.97
CA ASP A 294 -17.17 -12.63 -6.18
C ASP A 294 -17.64 -11.98 -4.87
N ALA A 295 -16.74 -11.26 -4.17
CA ALA A 295 -17.09 -10.54 -2.95
C ALA A 295 -18.07 -9.38 -3.24
N LEU A 296 -17.83 -8.62 -4.30
CA LEU A 296 -18.63 -7.47 -4.69
C LEU A 296 -20.03 -7.86 -5.16
N LEU A 297 -20.12 -8.79 -6.11
CA LEU A 297 -21.38 -9.17 -6.77
C LEU A 297 -22.24 -10.10 -5.91
N HIS A 298 -21.61 -11.11 -5.30
CA HIS A 298 -22.34 -12.17 -4.61
C HIS A 298 -22.25 -12.08 -3.09
N GLY A 299 -21.27 -11.36 -2.55
CA GLY A 299 -21.05 -11.27 -1.10
C GLY A 299 -21.83 -10.13 -0.45
N LEU A 300 -21.88 -8.94 -1.07
CA LEU A 300 -22.51 -7.76 -0.46
C LEU A 300 -24.01 -7.92 -0.22
N GLY A 301 -24.73 -8.58 -1.13
CA GLY A 301 -26.18 -8.77 -1.04
C GLY A 301 -26.62 -9.70 0.10
N VAL A 302 -25.73 -10.57 0.57
CA VAL A 302 -26.00 -11.53 1.66
C VAL A 302 -25.84 -10.87 3.04
N LEU A 303 -25.15 -9.74 3.12
CA LEU A 303 -24.86 -9.10 4.40
C LEU A 303 -26.08 -8.42 5.00
N THR A 304 -26.34 -8.73 6.27
CA THR A 304 -27.37 -8.04 7.06
C THR A 304 -26.95 -6.61 7.41
N PRO A 305 -27.90 -5.67 7.58
CA PRO A 305 -27.61 -4.32 8.05
C PRO A 305 -26.95 -4.34 9.44
N VAL A 306 -26.05 -3.39 9.68
CA VAL A 306 -25.42 -3.20 10.99
C VAL A 306 -26.47 -2.72 11.99
N ARG A 307 -26.67 -3.47 13.07
CA ARG A 307 -27.64 -3.13 14.13
C ARG A 307 -27.00 -2.89 15.50
N LEU A 308 -25.73 -3.22 15.67
CA LEU A 308 -25.01 -3.16 16.94
C LEU A 308 -23.72 -2.36 16.80
N THR A 309 -23.38 -1.65 17.86
CA THR A 309 -22.05 -1.04 18.03
C THR A 309 -21.05 -2.09 18.47
N ALA A 310 -19.77 -1.90 18.14
CA ALA A 310 -18.69 -2.79 18.57
C ALA A 310 -18.63 -2.93 20.11
N ALA A 311 -18.88 -1.85 20.86
CA ALA A 311 -18.91 -1.88 22.31
C ALA A 311 -20.08 -2.73 22.86
N ALA A 312 -21.28 -2.60 22.28
CA ALA A 312 -22.42 -3.42 22.68
C ALA A 312 -22.20 -4.91 22.33
N ALA A 313 -21.62 -5.18 21.17
CA ALA A 313 -21.28 -6.54 20.75
C ALA A 313 -20.18 -7.17 21.62
N ALA A 314 -19.18 -6.38 22.04
CA ALA A 314 -18.14 -6.83 22.96
C ALA A 314 -18.69 -7.15 24.35
N LYS A 315 -19.57 -6.29 24.89
CA LYS A 315 -20.28 -6.55 26.14
C LYS A 315 -21.12 -7.84 26.09
N ALA A 316 -21.65 -8.18 24.92
CA ALA A 316 -22.41 -9.41 24.68
C ALA A 316 -21.52 -10.63 24.31
N GLY A 317 -20.19 -10.49 24.33
CA GLY A 317 -19.24 -11.56 23.98
C GLY A 317 -19.19 -11.92 22.49
N LYS A 318 -19.88 -11.17 21.62
CA LYS A 318 -19.98 -11.44 20.17
C LYS A 318 -18.85 -10.83 19.34
N ALA A 319 -18.17 -9.81 19.87
CA ALA A 319 -17.04 -9.16 19.23
C ALA A 319 -15.88 -9.03 20.23
N PRO A 320 -14.62 -8.92 19.76
CA PRO A 320 -13.50 -8.65 20.64
C PRO A 320 -13.57 -7.22 21.17
N ASP A 321 -13.17 -7.00 22.42
CA ASP A 321 -13.06 -5.67 23.02
C ASP A 321 -11.75 -4.97 22.58
N PRO A 322 -11.83 -3.84 21.85
CA PRO A 322 -10.64 -3.07 21.50
C PRO A 322 -9.85 -2.53 22.71
N ALA A 323 -10.49 -2.32 23.87
CA ALA A 323 -9.80 -1.87 25.08
C ALA A 323 -8.95 -2.98 25.71
N GLU A 324 -9.48 -4.20 25.80
CA GLU A 324 -8.72 -5.37 26.24
C GLU A 324 -7.54 -5.66 25.30
N SER A 325 -7.77 -5.59 23.99
CA SER A 325 -6.70 -5.76 23.00
C SER A 325 -5.59 -4.71 23.17
N ARG A 326 -5.91 -3.44 23.47
CA ARG A 326 -4.88 -2.42 23.77
C ARG A 326 -4.06 -2.77 25.01
N ARG A 327 -4.71 -3.23 26.08
CA ARG A 327 -4.02 -3.64 27.31
C ARG A 327 -3.11 -4.84 27.05
N LEU A 328 -3.58 -5.81 26.27
CA LEU A 328 -2.82 -6.98 25.86
C LEU A 328 -1.61 -6.59 25.01
N ALA A 329 -1.79 -5.75 23.99
CA ALA A 329 -0.70 -5.26 23.14
C ALA A 329 0.36 -4.49 23.95
N ALA A 330 -0.06 -3.68 24.92
CA ALA A 330 0.86 -2.96 25.80
C ALA A 330 1.63 -3.90 26.74
N ARG A 331 0.98 -4.95 27.25
CA ARG A 331 1.64 -6.00 28.05
C ARG A 331 2.69 -6.73 27.24
N LEU A 332 2.31 -7.26 26.08
CA LEU A 332 3.22 -7.97 25.18
C LEU A 332 4.43 -7.10 24.78
N SER A 333 4.21 -5.80 24.53
CA SER A 333 5.31 -4.88 24.23
C SER A 333 6.29 -4.72 25.40
N ARG A 334 5.79 -4.66 26.64
CA ARG A 334 6.66 -4.59 27.82
C ARG A 334 7.43 -5.89 28.02
N ASP A 335 6.77 -7.03 27.81
CA ASP A 335 7.38 -8.34 27.93
C ASP A 335 8.49 -8.55 26.87
N GLU A 336 8.24 -8.15 25.62
CA GLU A 336 9.25 -8.15 24.55
C GLU A 336 10.45 -7.25 24.91
N SER A 337 10.21 -6.01 25.36
CA SER A 337 11.29 -5.10 25.76
C SER A 337 12.07 -5.63 26.98
N ALA A 338 11.39 -6.27 27.93
CA ALA A 338 12.04 -6.90 29.08
C ALA A 338 12.90 -8.09 28.65
N GLN A 339 12.39 -8.93 27.73
CA GLN A 339 13.16 -10.04 27.17
C GLN A 339 14.39 -9.56 26.38
N GLU A 340 14.24 -8.50 25.57
CA GLU A 340 15.36 -7.86 24.86
C GLU A 340 16.39 -7.32 25.86
N ALA A 341 15.95 -6.63 26.91
CA ALA A 341 16.83 -6.12 27.96
C ALA A 341 17.56 -7.26 28.71
N SER A 342 16.85 -8.33 29.10
CA SER A 342 17.46 -9.51 29.73
C SER A 342 18.44 -10.22 28.80
N ALA A 343 18.15 -10.30 27.50
CA ALA A 343 19.06 -10.85 26.50
C ALA A 343 20.33 -9.98 26.34
N MET A 344 20.19 -8.66 26.43
CA MET A 344 21.32 -7.71 26.41
C MET A 344 22.17 -7.78 27.69
N ILE A 345 21.56 -8.01 28.86
CA ILE A 345 22.28 -8.23 30.13
C ILE A 345 23.03 -9.56 30.12
N THR A 346 22.46 -10.60 29.51
CA THR A 346 23.08 -11.93 29.41
C THR A 346 24.17 -11.98 28.32
N ALA A 347 24.18 -11.01 27.39
CA ALA A 347 25.25 -10.91 26.40
C ALA A 347 26.55 -10.48 27.08
N ALA A 348 27.62 -11.26 26.91
CA ALA A 348 28.92 -10.97 27.49
C ALA A 348 29.35 -9.52 27.18
N ALA A 349 29.69 -8.78 28.24
CA ALA A 349 30.21 -7.42 28.17
C ALA A 349 31.38 -7.38 27.18
N PRO A 350 31.55 -6.28 26.41
CA PRO A 350 32.78 -6.08 25.66
C PRO A 350 33.96 -6.21 26.62
N PRO A 351 35.06 -6.88 26.24
CA PRO A 351 36.24 -6.94 27.09
C PRO A 351 36.71 -5.50 27.42
N GLU A 352 36.88 -5.19 28.70
CA GLU A 352 37.26 -3.84 29.18
C GLU A 352 38.62 -3.38 28.64
N HIS A 353 39.47 -4.33 28.27
CA HIS A 353 40.71 -4.11 27.55
C HIS A 353 40.75 -5.00 26.31
N ALA A 354 40.15 -4.55 25.22
CA ALA A 354 40.44 -5.13 23.92
C ALA A 354 41.86 -4.70 23.51
N GLU A 355 42.78 -5.64 23.32
CA GLU A 355 44.11 -5.31 22.83
C GLU A 355 43.99 -4.55 21.49
N THR A 356 44.67 -3.41 21.39
CA THR A 356 44.60 -2.49 20.23
C THR A 356 44.86 -3.20 18.91
N ALA A 357 45.67 -4.28 18.92
CA ALA A 357 45.95 -5.12 17.77
C ALA A 357 44.74 -5.94 17.31
N GLU A 358 43.95 -6.52 18.23
CA GLU A 358 42.77 -7.31 17.91
C GLU A 358 41.64 -6.44 17.35
N VAL A 359 41.46 -5.25 17.91
CA VAL A 359 40.48 -4.26 17.40
C VAL A 359 40.88 -3.78 16.01
N ARG A 360 42.16 -3.48 15.77
CA ARG A 360 42.67 -3.11 14.43
C ARG A 360 42.49 -4.26 13.42
N ALA A 361 42.82 -5.49 13.80
CA ALA A 361 42.64 -6.67 12.94
C ALA A 361 41.16 -6.94 12.62
N ALA A 362 40.26 -6.78 13.59
CA ALA A 362 38.82 -6.89 13.39
C ALA A 362 38.28 -5.78 12.46
N THR A 363 38.78 -4.56 12.61
CA THR A 363 38.40 -3.40 11.78
C THR A 363 38.85 -3.57 10.33
N VAL A 364 40.10 -4.01 10.12
CA VAL A 364 40.64 -4.34 8.78
C VAL A 364 39.82 -5.45 8.11
N ARG A 365 39.41 -6.48 8.86
CA ARG A 365 38.53 -7.54 8.33
C ARG A 365 37.15 -7.00 7.92
N LYS A 366 36.56 -6.12 8.73
CA LYS A 366 35.25 -5.53 8.45
C LYS A 366 35.29 -4.59 7.23
N LEU A 367 36.35 -3.78 7.11
CA LEU A 367 36.62 -2.95 5.92
C LEU A 367 36.85 -3.80 4.65
N ALA A 368 37.42 -4.99 4.79
CA ALA A 368 37.57 -5.96 3.70
C ALA A 368 36.31 -6.82 3.45
N GLY A 369 35.17 -6.50 4.07
CA GLY A 369 33.90 -7.22 3.91
C GLY A 369 33.88 -8.63 4.53
N LYS A 370 34.88 -8.99 5.35
CA LYS A 370 35.00 -10.30 5.99
C LYS A 370 34.43 -10.27 7.41
N ARG A 371 33.61 -11.27 7.75
CA ARG A 371 33.02 -11.41 9.09
C ARG A 371 34.10 -11.60 10.16
N THR A 372 33.98 -10.84 11.25
CA THR A 372 34.79 -10.97 12.46
C THR A 372 34.52 -12.31 13.17
N PRO A 373 35.43 -12.78 14.05
CA PRO A 373 35.19 -14.00 14.85
C PRO A 373 33.88 -13.95 15.65
N ARG A 374 33.55 -12.79 16.23
CA ARG A 374 32.29 -12.56 16.96
C ARG A 374 31.07 -12.65 16.05
N GLU A 375 31.12 -12.09 14.83
CA GLU A 375 30.03 -12.22 13.85
C GLU A 375 29.89 -13.64 13.31
N LYS A 376 30.98 -14.40 13.18
CA LYS A 376 30.94 -15.83 12.84
C LYS A 376 30.29 -16.63 13.96
N GLN A 377 30.63 -16.34 15.21
CA GLN A 377 30.06 -17.00 16.39
C GLN A 377 28.57 -16.66 16.54
N ALA A 378 28.20 -15.39 16.47
CA ALA A 378 26.79 -14.97 16.50
C ALA A 378 25.98 -15.56 15.34
N ALA A 379 26.55 -15.70 14.14
CA ALA A 379 25.91 -16.39 13.03
C ALA A 379 25.76 -17.90 13.28
N LYS A 380 26.71 -18.53 13.97
CA LYS A 380 26.65 -19.94 14.39
C LYS A 380 25.57 -20.14 15.46
N ASP A 381 25.46 -19.22 16.41
CA ASP A 381 24.47 -19.25 17.48
C ASP A 381 23.06 -18.99 16.94
N ARG A 382 22.89 -18.04 16.00
CA ARG A 382 21.63 -17.86 15.24
C ARG A 382 21.26 -19.11 14.44
N LYS A 383 22.23 -19.78 13.81
CA LYS A 383 22.01 -21.06 13.13
C LYS A 383 21.59 -22.16 14.11
N LYS A 384 22.17 -22.18 15.31
CA LYS A 384 21.84 -23.16 16.36
C LYS A 384 20.45 -22.92 16.93
N ALA A 385 20.06 -21.66 17.16
CA ALA A 385 18.72 -21.28 17.58
C ALA A 385 17.66 -21.59 16.50
N ALA A 386 17.95 -21.31 15.23
CA ALA A 386 17.08 -21.68 14.11
C ALA A 386 16.92 -23.21 13.98
N LYS A 387 17.99 -23.98 14.24
CA LYS A 387 17.95 -25.46 14.21
C LYS A 387 17.16 -26.03 15.40
N ALA A 388 17.24 -25.41 16.58
CA ALA A 388 16.43 -25.76 17.75
C ALA A 388 14.93 -25.48 17.52
N GLY A 389 14.59 -24.36 16.86
CA GLY A 389 13.21 -24.08 16.43
C GLY A 389 12.68 -25.06 15.37
N SER A 390 13.54 -25.57 14.48
CA SER A 390 13.15 -26.60 13.50
C SER A 390 13.03 -28.02 14.08
N ALA A 391 13.78 -28.34 15.16
CA ALA A 391 13.70 -29.64 15.80
C ALA A 391 12.38 -29.86 16.56
N ALA A 392 11.72 -28.79 16.99
CA ALA A 392 10.37 -28.82 17.56
C ALA A 392 9.25 -29.03 16.50
N SER A 393 9.56 -29.00 15.20
CA SER A 393 8.61 -29.20 14.09
C SER A 393 8.99 -30.36 13.14
N GLY A 394 9.96 -31.19 13.52
CA GLY A 394 10.64 -32.13 12.62
C GLY A 394 10.43 -33.61 12.89
N THR A 395 9.22 -34.06 13.22
CA THR A 395 8.83 -35.48 13.14
C THR A 395 7.88 -35.71 11.96
N ALA A 396 8.41 -35.61 10.73
CA ALA A 396 7.84 -36.28 9.55
C ALA A 396 8.82 -36.32 8.38
N LYS A 397 9.50 -37.47 8.26
CA LYS A 397 9.98 -38.17 7.06
C LYS A 397 10.80 -37.42 5.97
N THR A 398 12.06 -37.82 5.97
CA THR A 398 12.98 -38.11 4.84
C THR A 398 12.33 -38.71 3.58
N ALA A 399 12.77 -38.24 2.40
CA ALA A 399 13.50 -39.02 1.36
C ALA A 399 13.65 -38.20 0.06
N GLY A 400 14.85 -38.20 -0.55
CA GLY A 400 15.04 -37.73 -1.93
C GLY A 400 16.31 -36.90 -2.19
N THR A 401 17.47 -37.56 -2.21
CA THR A 401 18.76 -37.05 -2.69
C THR A 401 18.77 -36.88 -4.21
N ARG A 402 19.33 -35.77 -4.76
CA ARG A 402 20.29 -35.77 -5.89
C ARG A 402 20.89 -34.38 -6.23
N LYS A 403 22.20 -34.27 -5.95
CA LYS A 403 23.33 -33.63 -6.68
C LYS A 403 23.06 -32.66 -7.87
N ALA A 404 23.68 -31.46 -7.81
CA ALA A 404 24.48 -30.79 -8.88
C ALA A 404 25.11 -29.50 -8.29
N ALA A 405 26.41 -29.41 -8.03
CA ALA A 405 27.53 -29.09 -8.94
C ALA A 405 27.63 -27.60 -9.38
N ALA A 406 28.58 -26.91 -8.72
CA ALA A 406 29.44 -25.78 -9.08
C ALA A 406 29.19 -24.90 -10.33
N LYS A 407 29.34 -23.57 -10.17
CA LYS A 407 30.38 -22.77 -10.85
C LYS A 407 30.57 -21.35 -10.25
N LYS A 408 31.85 -20.97 -10.12
CA LYS A 408 32.40 -19.63 -9.83
C LYS A 408 32.51 -18.80 -11.12
N ALA A 409 32.43 -17.47 -11.02
CA ALA A 409 33.34 -16.45 -11.60
C ALA A 409 32.78 -15.04 -11.35
N ALA A 410 33.51 -14.15 -10.65
CA ALA A 410 34.31 -13.01 -11.16
C ALA A 410 33.45 -11.70 -11.22
N ALA A 411 33.63 -10.67 -10.40
CA ALA A 411 34.76 -9.75 -10.15
C ALA A 411 34.98 -8.67 -11.22
N THR A 412 34.68 -7.41 -10.88
CA THR A 412 35.31 -6.15 -11.37
C THR A 412 34.74 -4.99 -10.52
N LYS A 413 35.52 -4.38 -9.60
CA LYS A 413 36.26 -3.09 -9.72
C LYS A 413 35.45 -1.99 -10.43
N ALA A 414 35.32 -0.74 -10.01
CA ALA A 414 35.80 0.14 -8.94
C ALA A 414 35.86 1.53 -9.60
N THR A 415 35.27 2.57 -9.02
CA THR A 415 35.75 3.96 -9.21
C THR A 415 35.14 4.88 -8.16
N ALA A 416 36.00 5.74 -7.62
CA ALA A 416 35.75 6.72 -6.58
C ALA A 416 35.88 8.14 -7.14
N SER A 417 35.13 9.09 -6.60
CA SER A 417 35.49 10.52 -6.47
C SER A 417 34.37 11.21 -5.66
N THR A 418 34.57 11.58 -4.39
CA THR A 418 35.14 12.85 -3.91
C THR A 418 34.34 14.09 -4.33
N THR A 419 33.57 14.66 -3.39
CA THR A 419 33.35 16.12 -3.38
C THR A 419 33.19 16.66 -1.96
N ARG A 420 34.04 17.64 -1.65
CA ARG A 420 34.02 18.57 -0.52
C ARG A 420 32.68 19.32 -0.47
N THR A 421 32.22 19.68 0.72
CA THR A 421 31.30 20.82 0.91
C THR A 421 31.78 21.70 2.05
N SER A 422 31.88 22.97 1.71
CA SER A 422 32.34 24.11 2.49
C SER A 422 31.18 24.82 3.18
N ALA A 423 31.49 25.35 4.36
CA ALA A 423 31.04 26.64 4.92
C ALA A 423 29.53 26.94 4.98
N ALA A 424 28.98 26.77 6.18
CA ALA A 424 27.78 27.46 6.65
C ALA A 424 28.17 28.80 7.31
N ARG A 425 27.48 29.90 6.97
CA ARG A 425 27.46 31.09 7.80
C ARG A 425 26.17 31.90 7.62
N LYS A 426 25.49 32.09 8.77
CA LYS A 426 24.60 33.21 9.18
C LYS A 426 23.24 33.33 8.46
N THR A 427 22.12 33.65 9.12
CA THR A 427 21.92 34.54 10.29
C THR A 427 20.68 34.16 11.11
N THR A 428 20.79 34.41 12.41
CA THR A 428 19.75 34.36 13.46
C THR A 428 18.98 35.68 13.59
N ALA A 429 17.82 35.57 14.22
CA ALA A 429 16.76 36.54 14.47
C ALA A 429 17.06 37.70 15.44
N ARG A 430 16.22 38.75 15.35
CA ARG A 430 15.70 39.67 16.41
C ARG A 430 14.86 40.76 15.72
N LYS A 431 13.80 41.40 16.23
CA LYS A 431 12.84 41.23 17.35
C LYS A 431 11.84 42.41 17.19
N SER A 432 10.55 42.17 17.45
CA SER A 432 9.52 43.08 17.99
C SER A 432 9.36 44.54 17.49
N THR A 433 8.12 44.91 17.13
CA THR A 433 7.32 45.91 17.87
C THR A 433 5.86 45.87 17.43
N ALA A 434 4.96 46.00 18.40
CA ALA A 434 3.53 46.07 18.25
C ALA A 434 3.07 47.55 18.17
N ARG A 435 2.00 47.84 17.42
CA ARG A 435 1.07 48.93 17.74
C ARG A 435 -0.32 48.72 17.10
N LYS A 436 -1.33 49.11 17.88
CA LYS A 436 -2.79 49.01 17.77
C LYS A 436 -3.44 49.98 16.74
N ALA A 437 -4.74 49.72 16.53
CA ALA A 437 -5.83 50.57 16.01
C ALA A 437 -5.95 50.59 14.47
N GLY A 438 -7.12 50.53 13.85
CA GLY A 438 -8.53 50.59 14.25
C GLY A 438 -9.34 50.86 12.96
N SER A 439 -10.66 50.56 13.01
CA SER A 439 -11.64 50.59 11.91
C SER A 439 -11.76 49.33 11.06
#